data_AF-A0A183I219-F1
#
_entry.id   AF-A0A183I219-F1
#
_cell.length_a   1.000
_cell.length_b   1.000
_cell.length_c   1.000
_cell.angle_alpha   90.00
_cell.angle_beta   90.00
_cell.angle_gamma   90.00
#
_symmetry.space_group_name_H-M   'P 1'
#
loop_
_entity.id
_entity.type
_entity.pdbx_description
1 polymer ?
#
loop_
_entity_poly.entity_id
_entity_poly.type
_entity_poly.pdbx_seq_one_letter_code
_entity_poly.pdbx_strand_id
1 'polypeptide(L)'
;MKMKKDSLAFRFIYRIYNTNCFGAWYTKRQLNRARKKRPNGHSSVATFTYGDIIVRAIPQNRDNYSYVVICRSTNDCVVIDVGDAQPILQCLNDENKIPQAVLVTHKHWDHCYGNKELKKMYKKLNIYGGEIDRPAHVNIYVQNETLIQIGKLHFKALHVPGHTAGHMIYALQLNNELKCLFTGDFLFIAGIGKIFEGNTAQMISSLLMLSDFPPNTIIFPGHEYANLNLSFALSLEKDNEELKAVSKAVHEKRAAHSPIVSDAAF
;
A
#
# COMPACT_ATOMS: atom_id res chain seq x y z
N MET A 1 -23.28 8.54 14.46
CA MET A 1 -22.66 9.72 15.11
C MET A 1 -21.20 9.80 14.69
N LYS A 2 -20.80 10.74 13.82
CA LYS A 2 -19.38 10.93 13.43
C LYS A 2 -18.65 11.58 14.62
N MET A 3 -17.80 10.83 15.32
CA MET A 3 -16.95 11.37 16.39
C MET A 3 -15.94 12.38 15.83
N LYS A 4 -15.74 13.51 16.51
CA LYS A 4 -14.65 14.46 16.20
C LYS A 4 -13.30 13.78 16.47
N LYS A 5 -12.36 13.86 15.52
CA LYS A 5 -11.10 13.09 15.51
C LYS A 5 -10.10 13.55 16.58
N ASP A 6 -10.17 14.81 17.00
CA ASP A 6 -9.37 15.32 18.12
C ASP A 6 -10.01 15.07 19.48
N SER A 7 -11.17 14.40 19.51
CA SER A 7 -11.74 14.00 20.78
C SER A 7 -10.84 12.96 21.47
N LEU A 8 -10.74 13.10 22.79
CA LEU A 8 -10.08 12.12 23.66
C LEU A 8 -10.58 10.69 23.37
N ALA A 9 -11.89 10.55 23.09
CA ALA A 9 -12.54 9.29 22.76
C ALA A 9 -11.99 8.65 21.47
N PHE A 10 -11.77 9.45 20.42
CA PHE A 10 -11.19 8.94 19.17
C PHE A 10 -9.76 8.45 19.40
N ARG A 11 -8.92 9.26 20.07
CA ARG A 11 -7.52 8.88 20.36
C ARG A 11 -7.45 7.62 21.21
N PHE A 12 -8.34 7.48 22.19
CA PHE A 12 -8.43 6.29 23.03
C PHE A 12 -8.82 5.04 22.22
N ILE A 13 -9.90 5.11 21.43
CA ILE A 13 -10.35 3.98 20.60
C ILE A 13 -9.31 3.61 19.54
N TYR A 14 -8.71 4.61 18.90
CA TYR A 14 -7.66 4.41 17.90
C TYR A 14 -6.41 3.73 18.50
N ARG A 15 -6.00 4.14 19.70
CA ARG A 15 -4.92 3.47 20.44
C ARG A 15 -5.27 2.01 20.74
N ILE A 16 -6.47 1.74 21.26
CA ILE A 16 -6.92 0.35 21.52
C ILE A 16 -6.93 -0.49 20.24
N TYR A 17 -7.37 0.10 19.13
CA TYR A 17 -7.37 -0.56 17.82
C TYR A 17 -5.95 -0.92 17.39
N ASN A 18 -4.98 -0.02 17.52
CA ASN A 18 -3.62 -0.29 17.02
C ASN A 18 -2.76 -1.16 17.94
N THR A 19 -3.01 -1.21 19.25
CA THR A 19 -2.07 -1.87 20.18
C THR A 19 -2.52 -3.23 20.70
N ASN A 20 -3.82 -3.57 20.59
CA ASN A 20 -4.39 -4.70 21.34
C ASN A 20 -5.02 -5.78 20.46
N CYS A 21 -5.31 -6.92 21.09
CA CYS A 21 -6.08 -8.03 20.51
C CYS A 21 -7.44 -7.60 19.93
N PHE A 22 -8.01 -6.51 20.44
CA PHE A 22 -9.26 -5.93 19.91
C PHE A 22 -9.13 -5.49 18.45
N GLY A 23 -8.02 -4.84 18.08
CA GLY A 23 -7.75 -4.45 16.70
C GLY A 23 -7.69 -5.64 15.77
N ALA A 24 -6.87 -6.64 16.13
CA ALA A 24 -6.78 -7.88 15.39
C ALA A 24 -8.15 -8.60 15.26
N TRP A 25 -8.94 -8.64 16.34
CA TRP A 25 -10.30 -9.20 16.31
C TRP A 25 -11.23 -8.41 15.39
N TYR A 26 -11.21 -7.09 15.46
CA TYR A 26 -12.03 -6.22 14.61
C TYR A 26 -11.66 -6.39 13.14
N THR A 27 -10.36 -6.39 12.83
CA THR A 27 -9.84 -6.63 11.47
C THR A 27 -10.29 -7.98 10.96
N LYS A 28 -10.14 -9.05 11.75
CA LYS A 28 -10.65 -10.39 11.38
C LYS A 28 -12.14 -10.37 11.02
N ARG A 29 -12.95 -9.65 11.78
CA ARG A 29 -14.40 -9.51 11.50
C ARG A 29 -14.64 -8.75 10.19
N GLN A 30 -13.86 -7.70 9.92
CA GLN A 30 -13.96 -6.95 8.66
C GLN A 30 -13.49 -7.76 7.45
N LEU A 31 -12.41 -8.53 7.57
CA LEU A 31 -11.96 -9.48 6.55
C LEU A 31 -13.05 -10.49 6.21
N ASN A 32 -13.64 -11.12 7.22
CA ASN A 32 -14.73 -12.08 7.01
C ASN A 32 -15.93 -11.47 6.29
N ARG A 33 -16.25 -10.20 6.57
CA ARG A 33 -17.33 -9.48 5.86
C ARG A 33 -16.94 -9.14 4.44
N ALA A 34 -15.71 -8.69 4.21
CA ALA A 34 -15.19 -8.36 2.89
C ALA A 34 -15.20 -9.60 1.98
N ARG A 35 -14.65 -10.73 2.43
CA ARG A 35 -14.66 -12.00 1.70
C ARG A 35 -16.07 -12.49 1.37
N LYS A 36 -17.02 -12.38 2.29
CA LYS A 36 -18.42 -12.73 2.04
C LYS A 36 -19.08 -11.84 0.98
N LYS A 37 -18.78 -10.54 1.00
CA LYS A 37 -19.37 -9.56 0.07
C LYS A 37 -18.72 -9.60 -1.31
N ARG A 38 -17.41 -9.89 -1.36
CA ARG A 38 -16.56 -9.84 -2.55
C ARG A 38 -15.59 -11.04 -2.54
N PRO A 39 -16.07 -12.26 -2.83
CA PRO A 39 -15.24 -13.47 -2.74
C PRO A 39 -14.05 -13.44 -3.72
N ASN A 40 -14.20 -12.73 -4.85
CA ASN A 40 -13.17 -12.59 -5.88
C ASN A 40 -12.34 -11.29 -5.73
N GLY A 41 -12.43 -10.59 -4.59
CA GLY A 41 -11.80 -9.29 -4.39
C GLY A 41 -12.60 -8.13 -4.98
N HIS A 42 -12.07 -6.91 -4.83
CA HIS A 42 -12.70 -5.67 -5.29
C HIS A 42 -12.25 -5.22 -6.69
N SER A 43 -11.27 -5.91 -7.25
CA SER A 43 -10.81 -5.83 -8.64
C SER A 43 -10.28 -7.21 -9.05
N SER A 44 -9.87 -7.38 -10.29
CA SER A 44 -9.00 -8.46 -10.72
C SER A 44 -7.56 -8.20 -10.26
N VAL A 45 -6.72 -9.25 -10.35
CA VAL A 45 -5.27 -9.10 -10.25
C VAL A 45 -4.76 -8.46 -11.54
N ALA A 46 -3.94 -7.41 -11.43
CA ALA A 46 -3.23 -6.83 -12.57
C ALA A 46 -1.73 -7.09 -12.50
N THR A 47 -1.10 -7.16 -13.67
CA THR A 47 0.33 -7.45 -13.81
C THR A 47 1.00 -6.31 -14.58
N PHE A 48 2.03 -5.73 -13.99
CA PHE A 48 2.85 -4.66 -14.58
C PHE A 48 4.26 -5.20 -14.78
N THR A 49 4.81 -5.05 -15.99
CA THR A 49 6.12 -5.65 -16.35
C THR A 49 7.11 -4.56 -16.74
N TYR A 50 8.30 -4.62 -16.15
CA TYR A 50 9.40 -3.70 -16.35
C TYR A 50 10.69 -4.48 -16.60
N GLY A 51 10.93 -4.83 -17.87
CA GLY A 51 12.01 -5.74 -18.22
C GLY A 51 11.84 -7.09 -17.50
N ASP A 52 12.80 -7.44 -16.65
CA ASP A 52 12.78 -8.70 -15.91
C ASP A 52 11.92 -8.68 -14.62
N ILE A 53 11.49 -7.49 -14.19
CA ILE A 53 10.71 -7.29 -12.97
C ILE A 53 9.22 -7.26 -13.29
N ILE A 54 8.44 -7.97 -12.49
CA ILE A 54 6.97 -7.99 -12.53
C ILE A 54 6.45 -7.46 -11.20
N VAL A 55 5.42 -6.61 -11.25
CA VAL A 55 4.62 -6.19 -10.09
C VAL A 55 3.20 -6.67 -10.30
N ARG A 56 2.70 -7.52 -9.39
CA ARG A 56 1.29 -7.94 -9.36
C ARG A 56 0.53 -7.14 -8.32
N ALA A 57 -0.49 -6.40 -8.75
CA ALA A 57 -1.43 -5.74 -7.85
C ALA A 57 -2.51 -6.74 -7.42
N ILE A 58 -2.49 -7.12 -6.15
CA ILE A 58 -3.39 -8.12 -5.57
C ILE A 58 -4.47 -7.41 -4.76
N PRO A 59 -5.75 -7.54 -5.14
CA PRO A 59 -6.85 -7.01 -4.34
C PRO A 59 -6.98 -7.81 -3.04
N GLN A 60 -7.00 -7.10 -1.91
CA GLN A 60 -7.24 -7.65 -0.60
C GLN A 60 -8.31 -6.83 0.14
N ASN A 61 -8.86 -7.41 1.21
CA ASN A 61 -9.87 -6.75 2.05
C ASN A 61 -11.05 -6.20 1.23
N ARG A 62 -11.51 -4.98 1.56
CA ARG A 62 -12.63 -4.33 0.88
C ARG A 62 -12.21 -3.54 -0.34
N ASP A 63 -11.09 -2.83 -0.24
CA ASP A 63 -10.58 -1.87 -1.23
C ASP A 63 -9.05 -1.71 -1.16
N ASN A 64 -8.33 -2.57 -0.42
CA ASN A 64 -6.87 -2.49 -0.26
C ASN A 64 -6.15 -3.21 -1.41
N TYR A 65 -4.94 -2.77 -1.71
CA TYR A 65 -3.98 -3.49 -2.55
C TYR A 65 -2.84 -4.07 -1.72
N SER A 66 -2.37 -5.24 -2.12
CA SER A 66 -1.03 -5.76 -1.84
C SER A 66 -0.26 -5.81 -3.14
N TYR A 67 1.06 -5.79 -3.09
CA TYR A 67 1.89 -5.90 -4.28
C TYR A 67 2.87 -7.05 -4.15
N VAL A 68 2.89 -7.96 -5.13
CA VAL A 68 3.89 -9.02 -5.22
C VAL A 68 4.88 -8.63 -6.31
N VAL A 69 6.11 -8.32 -5.92
CA VAL A 69 7.21 -7.89 -6.80
C VAL A 69 8.12 -9.08 -7.05
N ILE A 70 8.31 -9.45 -8.31
CA ILE A 70 9.02 -10.65 -8.74
C ILE A 70 10.13 -10.25 -9.71
N CYS A 71 11.36 -10.72 -9.49
CA CYS A 71 12.40 -10.75 -10.52
C CYS A 71 12.40 -12.12 -11.20
N ARG A 72 12.16 -12.19 -12.51
CA ARG A 72 12.04 -13.48 -13.21
C ARG A 72 13.38 -14.20 -13.32
N SER A 73 14.47 -13.50 -13.63
CA SER A 73 15.78 -14.12 -13.84
C SER A 73 16.41 -14.72 -12.58
N THR A 74 16.16 -14.13 -11.41
CA THR A 74 16.73 -14.61 -10.13
C THR A 74 15.70 -15.29 -9.24
N ASN A 75 14.44 -15.35 -9.67
CA ASN A 75 13.33 -15.87 -8.90
C ASN A 75 13.04 -15.08 -7.60
N ASP A 76 13.62 -13.88 -7.42
CA ASP A 76 13.42 -13.08 -6.22
C ASP A 76 11.97 -12.63 -6.09
N CYS A 77 11.44 -12.61 -4.87
CA CYS A 77 10.06 -12.27 -4.57
C CYS A 77 9.95 -11.46 -3.27
N VAL A 78 9.37 -10.27 -3.38
CA VAL A 78 9.06 -9.37 -2.27
C VAL A 78 7.57 -9.05 -2.28
N VAL A 79 6.94 -9.05 -1.11
CA VAL A 79 5.53 -8.65 -0.95
C VAL A 79 5.46 -7.30 -0.25
N ILE A 80 4.59 -6.41 -0.71
CA ILE A 80 4.31 -5.12 -0.06
C ILE A 80 2.92 -5.19 0.55
N ASP A 81 2.82 -4.86 1.86
CA ASP A 81 1.60 -4.81 2.67
C ASP A 81 0.69 -6.04 2.59
N VAL A 82 0.60 -6.78 3.69
CA VAL A 82 -0.24 -7.98 3.80
C VAL A 82 -1.31 -7.79 4.87
N GLY A 83 -2.45 -7.23 4.46
CA GLY A 83 -3.66 -7.12 5.27
C GLY A 83 -4.44 -8.41 5.37
N ASP A 84 -4.53 -9.14 4.27
CA ASP A 84 -5.13 -10.47 4.19
C ASP A 84 -4.13 -11.44 3.56
N ALA A 85 -3.71 -12.45 4.33
CA ALA A 85 -2.76 -13.44 3.85
C ALA A 85 -3.31 -14.35 2.74
N GLN A 86 -4.63 -14.59 2.70
CA GLN A 86 -5.23 -15.58 1.80
C GLN A 86 -4.99 -15.28 0.31
N PRO A 87 -5.33 -14.10 -0.24
CA PRO A 87 -5.07 -13.80 -1.64
C PRO A 87 -3.57 -13.75 -1.97
N ILE A 88 -2.72 -13.45 -1.00
CA ILE A 88 -1.27 -13.35 -1.22
C ILE A 88 -0.67 -14.75 -1.31
N LEU A 89 -1.03 -15.65 -0.40
CA LEU A 89 -0.61 -17.05 -0.43
C LEU A 89 -1.10 -17.74 -1.71
N GLN A 90 -2.31 -17.44 -2.17
CA GLN A 90 -2.82 -17.92 -3.45
C GLN A 90 -1.93 -17.46 -4.60
N CYS A 91 -1.64 -16.15 -4.70
CA CYS A 91 -0.75 -15.62 -5.73
C CYS A 91 0.65 -16.24 -5.68
N LEU A 92 1.24 -16.38 -4.49
CA LEU A 92 2.57 -16.98 -4.33
C LEU A 92 2.58 -18.44 -4.77
N ASN A 93 1.52 -19.20 -4.48
CA ASN A 93 1.36 -20.57 -4.93
C ASN A 93 1.23 -20.65 -6.46
N ASP A 94 0.37 -19.83 -7.06
CA ASP A 94 0.14 -19.82 -8.50
C ASP A 94 1.41 -19.46 -9.29
N GLU A 95 2.26 -18.60 -8.73
CA GLU A 95 3.54 -18.20 -9.31
C GLU A 95 4.71 -19.15 -8.94
N ASN A 96 4.45 -20.18 -8.11
CA ASN A 96 5.48 -21.04 -7.51
C ASN A 96 6.62 -20.24 -6.83
N LYS A 97 6.26 -19.20 -6.08
CA LYS A 97 7.22 -18.30 -5.39
C LYS A 97 7.26 -18.52 -3.90
N ILE A 98 8.46 -18.34 -3.35
CA ILE A 98 8.69 -18.23 -1.91
C ILE A 98 9.13 -16.78 -1.66
N PRO A 99 8.40 -16.00 -0.86
CA PRO A 99 8.79 -14.62 -0.59
C PRO A 99 10.01 -14.60 0.31
N GLN A 100 11.01 -13.79 -0.03
CA GLN A 100 12.19 -13.55 0.81
C GLN A 100 11.96 -12.39 1.78
N ALA A 101 11.13 -11.43 1.39
CA ALA A 101 10.80 -10.29 2.24
C ALA A 101 9.33 -9.85 2.12
N VAL A 102 8.82 -9.26 3.19
CA VAL A 102 7.63 -8.41 3.20
C VAL A 102 8.06 -7.00 3.59
N LEU A 103 7.63 -5.97 2.85
CA LEU A 103 7.83 -4.58 3.19
C LEU A 103 6.49 -3.99 3.64
N VAL A 104 6.43 -3.49 4.86
CA VAL A 104 5.19 -2.97 5.46
C VAL A 104 5.26 -1.45 5.53
N THR A 105 4.32 -0.77 4.89
CA THR A 105 4.31 0.69 4.77
C THR A 105 4.01 1.34 6.11
N HIS A 106 3.01 0.83 6.84
CA HIS A 106 2.64 1.39 8.14
C HIS A 106 1.88 0.38 9.01
N LYS A 107 1.60 0.75 10.25
CA LYS A 107 1.10 -0.18 11.28
C LYS A 107 -0.39 -0.51 11.24
N HIS A 108 -1.19 0.06 10.34
CA HIS A 108 -2.63 -0.25 10.36
C HIS A 108 -2.86 -1.69 9.93
N TRP A 109 -3.82 -2.32 10.58
CA TRP A 109 -4.03 -3.76 10.48
C TRP A 109 -4.36 -4.21 9.06
N ASP A 110 -5.05 -3.40 8.27
CA ASP A 110 -5.34 -3.71 6.87
C ASP A 110 -4.11 -3.71 5.94
N HIS A 111 -2.92 -3.37 6.46
CA HIS A 111 -1.63 -3.48 5.79
C HIS A 111 -0.68 -4.53 6.42
N CYS A 112 -0.93 -4.96 7.66
CA CYS A 112 0.01 -5.83 8.39
C CYS A 112 -0.63 -7.03 9.12
N TYR A 113 -1.95 -7.20 9.07
CA TYR A 113 -2.64 -8.27 9.81
C TYR A 113 -2.26 -9.67 9.32
N GLY A 114 -2.11 -9.84 8.00
CA GLY A 114 -1.72 -11.11 7.37
C GLY A 114 -0.26 -11.51 7.61
N ASN A 115 0.61 -10.60 8.08
CA ASN A 115 2.02 -10.88 8.37
C ASN A 115 2.21 -12.09 9.30
N LYS A 116 1.32 -12.27 10.28
CA LYS A 116 1.37 -13.40 11.21
C LYS A 116 1.31 -14.75 10.48
N GLU A 117 0.43 -14.83 9.48
CA GLU A 117 0.16 -16.04 8.75
C GLU A 117 1.30 -16.34 7.76
N LEU A 118 1.79 -15.32 7.04
CA LEU A 118 2.98 -15.46 6.21
C LEU A 118 4.20 -15.93 7.03
N LYS A 119 4.44 -15.34 8.20
CA LYS A 119 5.55 -15.75 9.08
C LYS A 119 5.39 -17.16 9.64
N LYS A 120 4.15 -17.66 9.78
CA LYS A 120 3.89 -19.05 10.16
C LYS A 120 4.26 -20.01 9.03
N MET A 121 3.90 -19.67 7.79
CA MET A 121 4.18 -20.46 6.59
C MET A 121 5.68 -20.42 6.23
N TYR A 122 6.29 -19.25 6.29
CA TYR A 122 7.68 -18.99 5.91
C TYR A 122 8.49 -18.57 7.14
N LYS A 123 9.05 -19.55 7.86
CA LYS A 123 9.71 -19.32 9.17
C LYS A 123 10.89 -18.35 9.12
N LYS A 124 11.60 -18.30 7.99
CA LYS A 124 12.78 -17.44 7.76
C LYS A 124 12.42 -16.12 7.08
N LEU A 125 11.13 -15.80 6.96
CA LEU A 125 10.69 -14.58 6.28
C LEU A 125 11.14 -13.33 7.03
N ASN A 126 11.79 -12.44 6.31
CA ASN A 126 12.11 -11.11 6.78
C ASN A 126 10.92 -10.19 6.51
N ILE A 127 10.46 -9.48 7.53
CA ILE A 127 9.37 -8.52 7.46
C ILE A 127 9.94 -7.18 7.92
N TYR A 128 10.06 -6.26 6.97
CA TYR A 128 10.59 -4.92 7.15
C TYR A 128 9.44 -3.95 7.46
N GLY A 129 9.70 -2.98 8.32
CA GLY A 129 8.76 -1.90 8.62
C GLY A 129 9.44 -0.74 9.34
N GLY A 130 8.80 0.43 9.32
CA GLY A 130 9.35 1.62 9.97
C GLY A 130 9.55 1.46 11.47
N GLU A 131 10.71 1.89 11.98
CA GLU A 131 11.08 1.79 13.40
C GLU A 131 10.11 2.53 14.33
N ILE A 132 9.53 3.64 13.85
CA ILE A 132 8.60 4.48 14.60
C ILE A 132 7.24 3.80 14.75
N ASP A 133 6.74 3.19 13.68
CA ASP A 133 5.40 2.59 13.64
C ASP A 133 5.36 1.18 14.22
N ARG A 134 6.49 0.45 14.15
CA ARG A 134 6.63 -0.95 14.56
C ARG A 134 5.44 -1.84 14.16
N PRO A 135 5.14 -1.97 12.85
CA PRO A 135 4.00 -2.77 12.40
C PRO A 135 4.02 -4.20 12.93
N ALA A 136 2.83 -4.81 13.07
CA ALA A 136 2.72 -6.14 13.67
C ALA A 136 3.55 -7.18 12.90
N HIS A 137 4.28 -8.00 13.67
CA HIS A 137 5.12 -9.11 13.19
C HIS A 137 6.37 -8.73 12.36
N VAL A 138 6.65 -7.44 12.19
CA VAL A 138 7.94 -6.92 11.69
C VAL A 138 9.08 -7.44 12.56
N ASN A 139 10.18 -7.85 11.94
CA ASN A 139 11.40 -8.31 12.62
C ASN A 139 12.67 -7.58 12.14
N ILE A 140 12.56 -6.71 11.13
CA ILE A 140 13.64 -5.82 10.72
C ILE A 140 13.08 -4.40 10.66
N TYR A 141 13.65 -3.51 11.46
CA TYR A 141 13.23 -2.10 11.46
C TYR A 141 14.11 -1.30 10.50
N VAL A 142 13.47 -0.42 9.75
CA VAL A 142 14.14 0.48 8.79
C VAL A 142 13.89 1.94 9.17
N GLN A 143 14.85 2.77 8.80
CA GLN A 143 14.82 4.22 8.94
C GLN A 143 14.73 4.89 7.56
N ASN A 144 14.63 6.21 7.53
CA ASN A 144 14.66 6.95 6.28
C ASN A 144 15.92 6.61 5.47
N GLU A 145 15.79 6.55 4.15
CA GLU A 145 16.86 6.25 3.19
C GLU A 145 17.47 4.84 3.29
N THR A 146 16.91 3.94 4.10
CA THR A 146 17.43 2.57 4.24
C THR A 146 17.34 1.82 2.90
N LEU A 147 18.46 1.28 2.45
CA LEU A 147 18.53 0.43 1.26
C LEU A 147 18.22 -1.02 1.63
N ILE A 148 17.32 -1.64 0.87
CA ILE A 148 16.89 -3.04 1.06
C ILE A 148 17.14 -3.78 -0.25
N GLN A 149 18.07 -4.73 -0.20
CA GLN A 149 18.42 -5.56 -1.36
C GLN A 149 17.95 -7.00 -1.15
N ILE A 150 17.07 -7.46 -2.03
CA ILE A 150 16.60 -8.85 -2.11
C ILE A 150 16.97 -9.38 -3.49
N GLY A 151 18.16 -9.98 -3.57
CA GLY A 151 18.77 -10.38 -4.84
C GLY A 151 18.91 -9.20 -5.80
N LYS A 152 18.16 -9.20 -6.91
CA LYS A 152 18.11 -8.11 -7.91
C LYS A 152 17.06 -7.04 -7.64
N LEU A 153 16.19 -7.23 -6.65
CA LEU A 153 15.20 -6.23 -6.27
C LEU A 153 15.84 -5.26 -5.26
N HIS A 154 16.01 -4.00 -5.68
CA HIS A 154 16.60 -2.94 -4.87
C HIS A 154 15.53 -1.93 -4.49
N PHE A 155 15.26 -1.81 -3.19
CA PHE A 155 14.31 -0.86 -2.65
C PHE A 155 15.04 0.17 -1.79
N LYS A 156 14.48 1.37 -1.75
CA LYS A 156 14.82 2.43 -0.79
C LYS A 156 13.60 2.74 0.06
N ALA A 157 13.75 2.68 1.37
CA ALA A 157 12.70 3.07 2.31
C ALA A 157 12.75 4.59 2.53
N LEU A 158 11.62 5.27 2.38
CA LEU A 158 11.48 6.72 2.53
C LEU A 158 10.48 6.99 3.65
N HIS A 159 10.90 7.71 4.68
CA HIS A 159 10.04 8.04 5.81
C HIS A 159 9.18 9.27 5.48
N VAL A 160 7.86 9.08 5.49
CA VAL A 160 6.88 10.10 5.10
C VAL A 160 5.82 10.31 6.20
N PRO A 161 6.18 10.96 7.32
CA PRO A 161 5.24 11.20 8.41
C PRO A 161 4.02 11.99 7.93
N GLY A 162 2.82 11.50 8.24
CA GLY A 162 1.58 12.13 7.83
C GLY A 162 0.38 11.29 8.22
N HIS A 163 0.09 10.25 7.44
CA HIS A 163 -0.98 9.31 7.75
C HIS A 163 -0.77 8.66 9.13
N THR A 164 0.35 7.97 9.31
CA THR A 164 0.90 7.59 10.62
C THR A 164 2.21 8.33 10.88
N ALA A 165 2.71 8.28 12.12
CA ALA A 165 3.98 8.91 12.47
C ALA A 165 5.20 8.21 11.82
N GLY A 166 5.12 6.89 11.61
CA GLY A 166 6.20 6.07 11.07
C GLY A 166 5.95 5.52 9.67
N HIS A 167 5.08 6.15 8.87
CA HIS A 167 4.74 5.67 7.52
C HIS A 167 5.97 5.64 6.61
N MET A 168 6.17 4.53 5.90
CA MET A 168 7.23 4.31 4.92
C MET A 168 6.66 4.13 3.52
N ILE A 169 7.28 4.80 2.55
CA ILE A 169 7.20 4.46 1.13
C ILE A 169 8.38 3.58 0.78
N TYR A 170 8.14 2.52 0.00
CA TYR A 170 9.22 1.73 -0.58
C TYR A 170 9.35 2.08 -2.06
N ALA A 171 10.50 2.64 -2.43
CA ALA A 171 10.83 3.00 -3.81
C ALA A 171 11.68 1.90 -4.43
N LEU A 172 11.14 1.21 -5.44
CA LEU A 172 11.85 0.19 -6.20
C LEU A 172 12.63 0.83 -7.35
N GLN A 173 13.90 0.43 -7.45
CA GLN A 173 14.81 0.82 -8.51
C GLN A 173 14.57 -0.03 -9.77
N LEU A 174 14.42 0.63 -10.92
CA LEU A 174 14.39 0.04 -12.25
C LEU A 174 15.44 0.76 -13.11
N ASN A 175 16.30 0.02 -13.81
CA ASN A 175 17.36 0.60 -14.67
C ASN A 175 18.21 1.69 -13.98
N ASN A 176 18.54 1.48 -12.70
CA ASN A 176 19.29 2.43 -11.87
C ASN A 176 18.57 3.73 -11.46
N GLU A 177 17.26 3.80 -11.67
CA GLU A 177 16.42 4.92 -11.23
C GLU A 177 15.30 4.43 -10.30
N LEU A 178 14.98 5.20 -9.25
CA LEU A 178 13.80 4.93 -8.43
C LEU A 178 12.55 5.24 -9.24
N LYS A 179 11.77 4.21 -9.57
CA LYS A 179 10.71 4.33 -10.58
C LYS A 179 9.34 3.85 -10.12
N CYS A 180 9.27 2.89 -9.20
CA CYS A 180 8.00 2.41 -8.66
C CYS A 180 7.91 2.73 -7.17
N LEU A 181 6.95 3.55 -6.76
CA LEU A 181 6.69 3.90 -5.37
C LEU A 181 5.50 3.12 -4.84
N PHE A 182 5.72 2.31 -3.81
CA PHE A 182 4.66 1.67 -3.05
C PHE A 182 4.27 2.57 -1.89
N THR A 183 3.16 3.28 -2.05
CA THR A 183 2.85 4.47 -1.25
C THR A 183 1.97 4.22 -0.05
N GLY A 184 1.41 3.00 0.08
CA GLY A 184 0.45 2.65 1.13
C GLY A 184 -0.62 3.74 1.25
N ASP A 185 -0.86 4.18 2.49
CA ASP A 185 -1.85 5.22 2.78
C ASP A 185 -1.30 6.65 2.74
N PHE A 186 -0.11 6.89 2.21
CA PHE A 186 0.43 8.25 2.12
C PHE A 186 -0.11 9.00 0.89
N LEU A 187 0.09 8.43 -0.30
CA LEU A 187 -0.30 9.02 -1.58
C LEU A 187 -1.20 8.04 -2.35
N PHE A 188 -2.32 8.56 -2.85
CA PHE A 188 -3.28 7.85 -3.69
C PHE A 188 -3.38 8.51 -5.05
N ILE A 189 -4.03 7.84 -6.01
CA ILE A 189 -4.41 8.48 -7.26
C ILE A 189 -5.39 9.62 -6.95
N ALA A 190 -5.00 10.85 -7.34
CA ALA A 190 -5.70 12.11 -7.10
C ALA A 190 -5.97 12.47 -5.62
N GLY A 191 -5.24 11.89 -4.65
CA GLY A 191 -5.51 12.18 -3.24
C GLY A 191 -4.38 11.77 -2.30
N ILE A 192 -4.55 12.08 -1.01
CA ILE A 192 -3.57 11.79 0.03
C ILE A 192 -4.21 11.07 1.21
N GLY A 193 -3.36 10.43 2.00
CA GLY A 193 -3.69 9.86 3.28
C GLY A 193 -4.38 10.85 4.19
N LYS A 194 -5.45 10.40 4.84
CA LYS A 194 -5.97 11.13 5.98
C LYS A 194 -4.91 11.14 7.09
N ILE A 195 -4.66 12.30 7.68
CA ILE A 195 -3.74 12.47 8.81
C ILE A 195 -4.38 11.86 10.08
N PHE A 196 -3.83 10.75 10.61
CA PHE A 196 -4.24 10.18 11.90
C PHE A 196 -3.28 10.51 13.03
N GLU A 197 -1.97 10.53 12.77
CA GLU A 197 -0.95 10.73 13.80
C GLU A 197 0.04 11.85 13.49
N GLY A 198 0.21 12.22 12.22
CA GLY A 198 1.03 13.37 11.83
C GLY A 198 0.30 14.71 11.97
N ASN A 199 0.85 15.74 11.35
CA ASN A 199 0.21 17.04 11.20
C ASN A 199 0.33 17.55 9.74
N THR A 200 -0.36 18.64 9.42
CA THR A 200 -0.39 19.21 8.07
C THR A 200 0.99 19.61 7.57
N ALA A 201 1.84 20.18 8.42
CA ALA A 201 3.20 20.57 8.04
C ALA A 201 4.07 19.35 7.68
N GLN A 202 3.96 18.26 8.45
CA GLN A 202 4.64 16.99 8.15
C GLN A 202 4.15 16.38 6.84
N MET A 203 2.84 16.37 6.61
CA MET A 203 2.25 15.88 5.36
C MET A 203 2.76 16.68 4.16
N ILE A 204 2.73 18.02 4.23
CA ILE A 204 3.23 18.89 3.16
C ILE A 204 4.72 18.66 2.92
N SER A 205 5.54 18.63 3.98
CA SER A 205 6.98 18.38 3.86
C SER A 205 7.27 17.02 3.19
N SER A 206 6.49 15.99 3.54
CA SER A 206 6.63 14.66 2.95
C SER A 206 6.17 14.62 1.49
N LEU A 207 5.15 15.41 1.11
CA LEU A 207 4.70 15.54 -0.28
C LEU A 207 5.75 16.26 -1.14
N LEU A 208 6.38 17.32 -0.61
CA LEU A 208 7.44 18.04 -1.31
C LEU A 208 8.67 17.15 -1.56
N MET A 209 9.01 16.24 -0.64
CA MET A 209 10.04 15.23 -0.91
C MET A 209 9.70 14.38 -2.14
N LEU A 210 8.42 14.02 -2.34
CA LEU A 210 8.00 13.24 -3.50
C LEU A 210 7.98 14.05 -4.79
N SER A 211 7.94 15.39 -4.74
CA SER A 211 7.98 16.21 -5.95
C SER A 211 9.32 16.21 -6.67
N ASP A 212 10.38 15.73 -6.00
CA ASP A 212 11.71 15.56 -6.62
C ASP A 212 11.81 14.30 -7.49
N PHE A 213 10.80 13.43 -7.49
CA PHE A 213 10.77 12.23 -8.33
C PHE A 213 10.42 12.57 -9.78
N PRO A 214 10.99 11.87 -10.78
CA PRO A 214 10.68 12.09 -12.18
C PRO A 214 9.17 11.95 -12.49
N PRO A 215 8.61 12.72 -13.44
CA PRO A 215 7.18 12.66 -13.78
C PRO A 215 6.69 11.28 -14.25
N ASN A 216 7.59 10.42 -14.75
CA ASN A 216 7.27 9.06 -15.18
C ASN A 216 7.34 8.03 -14.04
N THR A 217 7.36 8.49 -12.78
CA THR A 217 7.33 7.64 -11.58
C THR A 217 5.95 7.01 -11.42
N ILE A 218 5.96 5.73 -11.07
CA ILE A 218 4.79 4.86 -11.02
C ILE A 218 4.36 4.71 -9.56
N ILE A 219 3.09 4.96 -9.27
CA ILE A 219 2.52 4.98 -7.93
C ILE A 219 1.62 3.76 -7.75
N PHE A 220 1.96 2.98 -6.73
CA PHE A 220 1.25 1.79 -6.28
C PHE A 220 0.60 2.07 -4.90
N PRO A 221 -0.65 2.57 -4.89
CA PRO A 221 -1.35 3.00 -3.67
C PRO A 221 -1.84 1.87 -2.77
N GLY A 222 -2.03 2.15 -1.47
CA GLY A 222 -2.60 1.19 -0.52
C GLY A 222 -4.07 0.84 -0.78
N HIS A 223 -4.84 1.75 -1.41
CA HIS A 223 -6.28 1.61 -1.61
C HIS A 223 -6.78 2.06 -2.98
N GLU A 224 -7.89 1.46 -3.38
CA GLU A 224 -8.71 1.84 -4.53
C GLU A 224 -9.64 3.03 -4.20
N TYR A 225 -9.04 4.22 -4.04
CA TYR A 225 -9.76 5.47 -3.74
C TYR A 225 -9.88 6.43 -4.92
N ALA A 226 -9.39 6.07 -6.11
CA ALA A 226 -9.27 6.96 -7.26
C ALA A 226 -10.59 7.68 -7.59
N ASN A 227 -11.71 6.93 -7.72
CA ASN A 227 -13.03 7.52 -8.00
C ASN A 227 -13.47 8.56 -6.96
N LEU A 228 -13.27 8.28 -5.67
CA LEU A 228 -13.66 9.19 -4.59
C LEU A 228 -12.79 10.44 -4.58
N ASN A 229 -11.49 10.26 -4.78
CA ASN A 229 -10.52 11.34 -4.83
C ASN A 229 -10.76 12.27 -6.02
N LEU A 230 -10.99 11.71 -7.21
CA LEU A 230 -11.32 12.48 -8.42
C LEU A 230 -12.65 13.21 -8.30
N SER A 231 -13.66 12.59 -7.68
CA SER A 231 -14.93 13.26 -7.40
C SER A 231 -14.74 14.47 -6.49
N PHE A 232 -13.85 14.38 -5.50
CA PHE A 232 -13.51 15.52 -4.65
C PHE A 232 -12.71 16.58 -5.43
N ALA A 233 -11.70 16.19 -6.20
CA ALA A 233 -10.89 17.12 -7.01
C ALA A 233 -11.77 17.91 -8.00
N LEU A 234 -12.65 17.24 -8.74
CA LEU A 234 -13.61 17.86 -9.66
C LEU A 234 -14.66 18.73 -8.94
N SER A 235 -14.89 18.55 -7.64
CA SER A 235 -15.76 19.46 -6.88
C SER A 235 -15.10 20.83 -6.64
N LEU A 236 -13.76 20.87 -6.64
CA LEU A 236 -12.95 22.08 -6.49
C LEU A 236 -12.64 22.72 -7.86
N GLU A 237 -12.27 21.90 -8.85
CA GLU A 237 -11.87 22.32 -10.20
C GLU A 237 -12.77 21.69 -11.27
N LYS A 238 -14.03 22.16 -11.33
CA LYS A 238 -15.08 21.56 -12.19
C LYS A 238 -14.74 21.55 -13.67
N ASP A 239 -13.96 22.52 -14.14
CA ASP A 239 -13.64 22.73 -15.56
C ASP A 239 -12.25 22.24 -15.96
N ASN A 240 -11.55 21.53 -15.06
CA ASN A 240 -10.23 20.97 -15.35
C ASN A 240 -10.36 19.73 -16.27
N GLU A 241 -10.01 19.91 -17.55
CA GLU A 241 -10.13 18.87 -18.57
C GLU A 241 -9.19 17.68 -18.35
N GLU A 242 -8.02 17.90 -17.74
CA GLU A 242 -7.09 16.81 -17.38
C GLU A 242 -7.73 15.91 -16.31
N LEU A 243 -8.32 16.49 -15.25
CA LEU A 243 -9.03 15.74 -14.22
C LEU A 243 -10.25 14.99 -14.77
N LYS A 244 -10.98 15.59 -15.73
CA LYS A 244 -12.10 14.91 -16.41
C LYS A 244 -11.62 13.71 -17.23
N ALA A 245 -10.52 13.86 -17.97
CA ALA A 245 -9.93 12.78 -18.76
C ALA A 245 -9.47 11.62 -17.86
N VAL A 246 -8.74 11.92 -16.79
CA VAL A 246 -8.33 10.94 -15.78
C VAL A 246 -9.55 10.27 -15.15
N SER A 247 -10.59 11.03 -14.78
CA SER A 247 -11.82 10.47 -14.22
C SER A 247 -12.55 9.52 -15.17
N LYS A 248 -12.58 9.82 -16.47
CA LYS A 248 -13.17 8.93 -17.46
C LYS A 248 -12.40 7.62 -17.56
N ALA A 249 -11.07 7.70 -17.69
CA ALA A 249 -10.23 6.51 -17.83
C ALA A 249 -10.23 5.64 -16.56
N VAL A 250 -10.29 6.26 -15.37
CA VAL A 250 -10.51 5.53 -14.11
C VAL A 250 -11.88 4.83 -14.12
N HIS A 251 -12.95 5.50 -14.54
CA HIS A 251 -14.28 4.89 -14.60
C HIS A 251 -14.31 3.67 -15.52
N GLU A 252 -13.68 3.76 -16.70
CA GLU A 252 -13.58 2.66 -17.67
C GLU A 252 -12.79 1.47 -17.09
N LYS A 253 -11.61 1.71 -16.50
CA LYS A 253 -10.83 0.65 -15.82
C LYS A 253 -11.62 0.01 -14.69
N ARG A 254 -12.36 0.80 -13.89
CA ARG A 254 -13.18 0.29 -12.78
C ARG A 254 -14.39 -0.53 -13.28
N ALA A 255 -15.01 -0.16 -14.38
CA ALA A 255 -16.06 -0.97 -15.02
C ALA A 255 -15.51 -2.33 -15.48
N ALA A 256 -14.29 -2.34 -16.02
CA ALA A 256 -13.54 -3.55 -16.36
C ALA A 256 -12.95 -4.29 -15.13
N HIS A 257 -13.30 -3.89 -13.91
CA HIS A 257 -12.79 -4.45 -12.65
C HIS A 257 -11.26 -4.43 -12.54
N SER A 258 -10.57 -3.55 -13.25
CA SER A 258 -9.11 -3.44 -13.21
C SER A 258 -8.66 -2.54 -12.04
N PRO A 259 -7.53 -2.86 -11.39
CA PRO A 259 -6.88 -1.98 -10.42
C PRO A 259 -6.52 -0.61 -10.99
N ILE A 260 -6.62 0.42 -10.16
CA ILE A 260 -6.13 1.76 -10.48
C ILE A 260 -4.80 2.01 -9.77
N VAL A 261 -3.72 1.88 -10.53
CA VAL A 261 -2.37 2.34 -10.20
C VAL A 261 -1.97 3.41 -11.21
N SER A 262 -0.99 4.26 -10.92
CA SER A 262 -0.49 5.13 -12.00
C SER A 262 0.25 4.25 -13.01
N ASP A 263 -0.01 4.44 -14.29
CA ASP A 263 0.71 3.82 -15.39
C ASP A 263 0.79 4.85 -16.52
N ALA A 264 1.53 4.56 -17.60
CA ALA A 264 1.74 5.53 -18.69
C ALA A 264 0.45 6.03 -19.38
N ALA A 265 -0.72 5.50 -19.01
CA ALA A 265 -2.02 6.00 -19.45
C ALA A 265 -2.59 7.12 -18.55
N PHE A 266 -1.86 7.57 -17.52
CA PHE A 266 -2.24 8.61 -16.55
C PHE A 266 -1.06 9.49 -16.13
#